data_AF-A0A8D8SPQ0-F1
#
_entry.id   AF-A0A8D8SPQ0-F1
#
_cell.length_a   1.000
_cell.length_b   1.000
_cell.length_c   1.000
_cell.angle_alpha   90.00
_cell.angle_beta   90.00
_cell.angle_gamma   90.00
#
_symmetry.space_group_name_H-M   'P 1'
#
loop_
_entity.id
_entity.type
_entity.pdbx_description
1 polymer ?
#
loop_
_entity_poly.entity_id
_entity_poly.type
_entity_poly.pdbx_seq_one_letter_code
_entity_poly.pdbx_strand_id
1 'polypeptide(L)'
;MATSTFHEIDEYGFKRNETFDYAAYETFMSEYIGVLAKRAKKWTGILPLFTAKNNPAWAKSKKVKRYLRKGIPIDHRPQIWMIISNARPGTTARAATTRSC
;
A
#
# COMPACT_ATOMS: atom_id res chain seq x y z
N MET A 1 -7.28 21.39 26.95
CA MET A 1 -7.32 20.78 25.61
C MET A 1 -6.30 19.67 25.60
N ALA A 2 -6.71 18.41 25.40
CA ALA A 2 -5.77 17.30 25.33
C ALA A 2 -4.98 17.44 24.00
N THR A 3 -3.74 17.88 24.08
CA THR A 3 -2.82 17.92 22.94
C THR A 3 -2.40 16.49 22.64
N SER A 4 -2.87 15.91 21.54
CA SER A 4 -2.36 14.63 21.08
C SER A 4 -0.92 14.83 20.57
N THR A 5 0.05 14.57 21.43
CA THR A 5 1.47 14.68 21.06
C THR A 5 1.82 13.61 20.03
N PHE A 6 1.86 14.01 18.75
CA PHE A 6 2.50 13.22 17.72
C PHE A 6 3.97 12.97 18.10
N HIS A 7 4.41 11.73 17.90
CA HIS A 7 5.74 11.30 18.31
C HIS A 7 6.84 11.97 17.46
N GLU A 8 8.08 12.04 17.95
CA GLU A 8 9.23 12.53 17.15
C GLU A 8 9.50 11.63 15.94
N ILE A 9 9.19 10.34 16.09
CA ILE A 9 9.37 9.30 15.07
C ILE A 9 8.07 9.12 14.28
N ASP A 10 8.18 9.01 12.96
CA ASP A 10 7.05 8.76 12.06
C ASP A 10 6.66 7.27 11.95
N GLU A 11 5.64 6.98 11.13
CA GLU A 11 5.12 5.62 10.90
C GLU A 11 6.13 4.68 10.23
N TYR A 12 7.18 5.23 9.61
CA TYR A 12 8.25 4.48 8.96
C TYR A 12 9.50 4.35 9.83
N GLY A 13 9.52 4.97 11.01
CA GLY A 13 10.68 4.96 11.91
C GLY A 13 11.66 6.11 11.68
N PHE A 14 11.35 7.09 10.84
CA PHE A 14 12.21 8.26 10.63
C PHE A 14 11.95 9.33 11.67
N LYS A 15 13.03 9.98 12.13
CA LYS A 15 12.94 11.16 12.99
C LYS A 15 12.49 12.37 12.17
N ARG A 16 11.52 13.11 12.70
CA ARG A 16 11.09 14.41 12.16
C ARG A 16 12.16 15.47 12.46
N ASN A 17 12.26 16.48 11.62
CA ASN A 17 13.19 17.60 11.81
C ASN A 17 12.83 18.41 13.08
N GLU A 18 13.80 19.06 13.70
CA GLU A 18 13.64 19.90 14.89
C GLU A 18 12.71 21.09 14.65
N THR A 19 12.70 21.65 13.43
CA THR A 19 11.84 22.78 13.04
C THR A 19 10.47 22.35 12.50
N PHE A 20 10.03 21.12 12.78
CA PHE A 20 8.78 20.60 12.26
C PHE A 20 7.57 21.22 12.98
N ASP A 21 6.60 21.72 12.22
CA ASP A 21 5.36 22.28 12.77
C ASP A 21 4.35 21.18 13.11
N TYR A 22 4.35 20.76 14.37
CA TYR A 22 3.45 19.74 14.88
C TYR A 22 1.99 20.19 14.91
N ALA A 23 1.70 21.50 15.10
CA ALA A 23 0.34 22.00 15.21
C ALA A 23 -0.37 22.01 13.85
N ALA A 24 0.33 22.45 12.81
CA ALA A 24 -0.17 22.36 11.44
C ALA A 24 -0.36 20.88 11.01
N TYR A 25 0.57 20.01 11.39
CA TYR A 25 0.48 18.58 11.10
C TYR A 25 -0.68 17.89 11.82
N GLU A 26 -0.91 18.20 13.09
CA GLU A 26 -2.04 17.67 13.87
C GLU A 26 -3.38 18.06 13.24
N THR A 27 -3.52 19.32 12.86
CA THR A 27 -4.72 19.82 12.17
C THR A 27 -4.97 19.05 10.88
N PHE A 28 -3.93 18.91 10.04
CA PHE A 28 -4.01 18.13 8.82
C PHE A 28 -4.37 16.66 9.06
N MET A 29 -3.71 16.02 10.03
CA MET A 29 -3.91 14.61 10.32
C MET A 29 -5.29 14.32 10.89
N SER A 30 -5.85 15.24 11.70
CA SER A 30 -7.21 15.11 12.23
C SER A 30 -8.25 14.94 11.11
N GLU A 31 -8.12 15.69 10.02
CA GLU A 31 -8.98 15.55 8.84
C GLU A 31 -8.60 14.31 8.00
N TYR A 32 -7.31 14.05 7.87
CA TYR A 32 -6.78 13.02 6.98
C TYR A 32 -7.03 11.59 7.48
N ILE A 33 -7.06 11.35 8.79
CA ILE A 33 -7.33 10.02 9.38
C ILE A 33 -8.66 9.45 8.88
N GLY A 34 -9.70 10.29 8.78
CA GLY A 34 -11.00 9.87 8.25
C GLY A 34 -10.93 9.44 6.78
N VAL A 35 -10.08 10.10 5.98
CA VAL A 35 -9.82 9.73 4.58
C VAL A 35 -9.05 8.40 4.51
N LEU A 36 -8.05 8.19 5.36
CA LEU A 36 -7.29 6.95 5.45
C LEU A 36 -8.19 5.76 5.81
N ALA A 37 -9.06 5.91 6.82
CA ALA A 37 -9.99 4.86 7.24
C ALA A 37 -10.96 4.47 6.10
N LYS A 38 -11.54 5.47 5.42
CA LYS A 38 -12.43 5.24 4.26
C LYS A 38 -11.69 4.51 3.13
N ARG A 39 -10.41 4.82 2.91
CA ARG A 39 -9.59 4.14 1.90
C ARG A 39 -9.27 2.71 2.31
N ALA A 40 -8.83 2.48 3.55
CA ALA A 40 -8.57 1.15 4.08
C ALA A 40 -9.78 0.23 3.90
N LYS A 41 -10.98 0.68 4.29
CA LYS A 41 -12.24 -0.07 4.10
C LYS A 41 -12.56 -0.36 2.63
N LYS A 42 -12.24 0.55 1.70
CA LYS A 42 -12.45 0.29 0.27
C LYS A 42 -11.44 -0.71 -0.29
N TRP A 43 -10.21 -0.68 0.23
CA TRP A 43 -9.14 -1.58 -0.18
C TRP A 43 -9.43 -3.04 0.18
N THR A 44 -10.08 -3.33 1.31
CA THR A 44 -10.47 -4.71 1.67
C THR A 44 -11.32 -5.40 0.59
N GLY A 45 -12.21 -4.66 -0.08
CA GLY A 45 -13.02 -5.20 -1.19
C GLY A 45 -12.31 -5.28 -2.54
N ILE A 46 -11.14 -4.65 -2.70
CA ILE A 46 -10.40 -4.60 -3.98
C ILE A 46 -9.20 -5.54 -3.94
N LEU A 47 -8.64 -5.82 -2.76
CA LEU A 47 -7.52 -6.75 -2.60
C LEU A 47 -7.73 -8.10 -3.29
N PRO A 48 -8.91 -8.75 -3.21
CA PRO A 48 -9.14 -10.01 -3.90
C PRO A 48 -8.96 -9.90 -5.42
N LEU A 49 -9.25 -8.73 -6.01
CA LEU A 49 -9.05 -8.48 -7.45
C LEU A 49 -7.57 -8.42 -7.84
N PHE A 50 -6.68 -8.09 -6.90
CA PHE A 50 -5.23 -8.11 -7.11
C PHE A 50 -4.62 -9.49 -6.88
N THR A 51 -5.16 -10.27 -5.94
CA THR A 51 -4.56 -11.52 -5.47
C THR A 51 -5.18 -12.79 -6.07
N ALA A 52 -6.28 -12.67 -6.83
CA ALA A 52 -6.89 -13.80 -7.53
C ALA A 52 -5.84 -14.51 -8.42
N LYS A 53 -5.58 -15.80 -8.14
CA LYS A 53 -4.61 -16.62 -8.87
C LYS A 53 -4.99 -16.69 -10.36
N ASN A 54 -3.97 -16.68 -11.22
CA ASN A 54 -4.01 -16.95 -12.67
C ASN A 54 -4.58 -15.89 -13.63
N ASN A 55 -4.73 -14.62 -13.24
CA ASN A 55 -4.89 -13.58 -14.28
C ASN A 55 -4.44 -12.19 -13.84
N PRO A 56 -3.49 -11.52 -14.54
CA PRO A 56 -3.20 -10.10 -14.35
C PRO A 56 -4.33 -9.20 -14.90
N ALA A 57 -5.59 -9.62 -14.80
CA ALA A 57 -6.76 -8.84 -15.19
C ALA A 57 -6.85 -7.53 -14.38
N TRP A 58 -6.24 -7.49 -13.19
CA TRP A 58 -6.09 -6.29 -12.39
C TRP A 58 -5.40 -5.15 -13.15
N ALA A 59 -4.43 -5.44 -14.03
CA ALA A 59 -3.70 -4.45 -14.82
C ALA A 59 -4.55 -3.84 -15.94
N LYS A 60 -5.60 -4.53 -16.39
CA LYS A 60 -6.56 -4.01 -17.39
C LYS A 60 -7.72 -3.27 -16.73
N SER A 61 -7.96 -3.47 -15.44
CA SER A 61 -9.07 -2.86 -14.71
C SER A 61 -8.84 -1.37 -14.40
N LYS A 62 -9.69 -0.51 -14.99
CA LYS A 62 -9.72 0.94 -14.68
C LYS A 62 -10.01 1.22 -13.21
N LYS A 63 -10.83 0.37 -12.56
CA LYS A 63 -11.17 0.49 -11.13
C LYS A 63 -9.91 0.29 -10.30
N VAL A 64 -9.17 -0.79 -10.55
CA VAL A 64 -7.94 -1.12 -9.83
C VAL A 64 -6.89 -0.01 -9.97
N LYS A 65 -6.61 0.43 -11.20
CA LYS A 65 -5.68 1.55 -11.46
C LYS A 65 -6.08 2.86 -10.78
N ARG A 66 -7.39 3.12 -10.62
CA ARG A 66 -7.89 4.30 -9.90
C ARG A 66 -7.50 4.26 -8.43
N TYR A 67 -7.56 3.10 -7.77
CA TYR A 67 -7.19 2.97 -6.35
C TYR A 67 -5.69 3.01 -6.15
N LEU A 68 -4.93 2.42 -7.09
CA LEU A 68 -3.47 2.50 -7.11
C LEU A 68 -2.97 3.96 -7.14
N ARG A 69 -3.55 4.80 -8.01
CA ARG A 69 -3.24 6.24 -8.11
C ARG A 69 -3.64 7.06 -6.88
N LYS A 70 -4.57 6.57 -6.06
CA LYS A 70 -4.97 7.24 -4.81
C LYS A 70 -4.05 6.88 -3.64
N GLY A 71 -3.21 5.86 -3.79
CA GLY A 71 -2.33 5.38 -2.74
C GLY A 71 -2.83 4.09 -2.09
N ILE A 72 -1.86 3.27 -1.70
CA ILE A 72 -2.03 1.95 -1.09
C ILE A 72 -1.87 2.10 0.44
N PRO A 73 -2.82 1.59 1.25
CA PRO A 73 -2.69 1.53 2.71
C PRO A 73 -1.41 0.81 3.12
N ILE A 74 -0.78 1.26 4.20
CA ILE A 74 0.56 0.82 4.62
C ILE A 74 0.67 -0.71 4.72
N ASP A 75 -0.31 -1.37 5.33
CA ASP A 75 -0.36 -2.82 5.54
C ASP A 75 -0.31 -3.63 4.24
N HIS A 76 -0.85 -3.08 3.15
CA HIS A 76 -0.98 -3.79 1.88
C HIS A 76 0.14 -3.44 0.89
N ARG A 77 0.96 -2.41 1.18
CA ARG A 77 2.04 -1.98 0.28
C ARG A 77 3.01 -3.10 -0.09
N PRO A 78 3.55 -3.89 0.88
CA PRO A 78 4.51 -4.93 0.54
C PRO A 78 3.92 -5.93 -0.46
N GLN A 79 2.70 -6.38 -0.20
CA GLN A 79 2.01 -7.35 -1.05
C GLN A 79 1.76 -6.81 -2.47
N ILE A 80 1.22 -5.60 -2.56
CA ILE A 80 0.77 -5.01 -3.83
C ILE A 80 1.96 -4.55 -4.66
N TRP A 81 2.97 -3.92 -4.05
CA TRP A 81 4.18 -3.52 -4.76
C TRP A 81 4.87 -4.73 -5.39
N MET A 82 4.96 -5.86 -4.69
CA MET A 82 5.50 -7.09 -5.26
C MET A 82 4.70 -7.61 -6.46
N ILE A 83 3.37 -7.46 -6.47
CA ILE A 83 2.54 -7.82 -7.64
C ILE A 83 2.84 -6.88 -8.80
N ILE A 84 2.86 -5.57 -8.54
CA ILE A 84 2.99 -4.55 -9.59
C ILE A 84 4.36 -4.60 -10.25
N SER A 85 5.41 -4.77 -9.46
CA SER A 85 6.78 -4.85 -9.96
C SER A 85 7.09 -6.19 -10.65
N ASN A 86 6.14 -7.13 -10.66
CA ASN A 86 6.37 -8.54 -10.99
C ASN A 86 7.49 -9.20 -10.17
N ALA A 87 7.91 -8.58 -9.06
CA ALA A 87 8.94 -9.11 -8.19
C ALA A 87 8.42 -10.21 -7.27
N ARG A 88 7.09 -10.37 -7.14
CA ARG A 88 6.50 -11.49 -6.39
C ARG A 88 6.98 -12.79 -7.05
N PRO A 89 7.81 -13.58 -6.36
CA PRO A 89 8.19 -14.87 -6.91
C PRO A 89 6.91 -15.72 -6.93
N GLY A 90 6.36 -15.98 -8.13
CA GLY A 90 5.78 -17.30 -8.31
C GLY A 90 6.92 -18.28 -8.00
N THR A 91 6.72 -19.49 -7.46
CA THR A 91 6.01 -20.58 -8.14
C THR A 91 6.02 -20.51 -9.68
N THR A 92 6.90 -19.74 -10.31
CA THR A 92 7.49 -20.10 -11.58
C THR A 92 8.56 -21.12 -11.23
N ALA A 93 8.11 -22.34 -10.96
CA ALA A 93 8.81 -23.43 -11.58
C ALA A 93 8.72 -23.12 -13.09
N ARG A 94 9.70 -22.37 -13.62
CA ARG A 94 10.18 -22.70 -14.96
C ARG A 94 10.62 -24.14 -14.76
N ALA A 95 9.77 -25.08 -15.15
CA ALA A 95 10.21 -26.44 -15.39
C ALA A 95 11.44 -26.27 -16.26
N ALA A 96 12.61 -26.49 -15.68
CA ALA A 96 13.81 -26.67 -16.45
C ALA A 96 13.49 -27.90 -17.28
N THR A 97 13.10 -27.68 -18.54
CA THR A 97 13.12 -28.72 -19.55
C THR A 97 14.59 -29.06 -19.71
N THR A 98 15.10 -29.96 -18.87
CA THR A 98 16.24 -30.79 -19.18
C THR A 98 15.83 -31.56 -20.44
N ARG A 99 16.21 -31.04 -21.60
CA ARG A 99 16.33 -31.87 -22.79
C ARG A 99 17.44 -32.87 -22.47
N SER A 100 17.05 -34.11 -22.18
CA SER A 100 17.96 -35.24 -22.29
C SER A 100 18.34 -35.34 -23.76
N CYS A 101 19.63 -35.25 -24.03
CA CYS A 101 20.20 -35.98 -25.17
C CYS A 101 20.21 -37.47 -24.83
#